data_AF-I2GIQ9-F1
#
_entry.id   AF-I2GIQ9-F1
#
_cell.length_a   1.000
_cell.length_b   1.000
_cell.length_c   1.000
_cell.angle_alpha   90.00
_cell.angle_beta   90.00
_cell.angle_gamma   90.00
#
_symmetry.space_group_name_H-M   'P 1'
#
loop_
_entity.id
_entity.type
_entity.pdbx_description
1 polymer ?
#
loop_
_entity_poly.entity_id
_entity_poly.type
_entity_poly.pdbx_seq_one_letter_code
_entity_poly.pdbx_strand_id
1 'polypeptide(L)'
;MNKEKYRQLIDVHVLHQIWTSELQLALQEVDFWEKLLGTLNEGLDPTLTDEKSWRNELSQLHHFRRLTTRLLDEIRLINAEVADGVRTNSVLNRENRLDHQYLRLEVASFLADFRKFRTEIRHYLVAQPTF
;
A
#
# COMPACT_ATOMS: atom_id res chain seq x y z
N MET A 1 -0.25 -24.50 25.34
CA MET A 1 0.05 -23.15 24.79
C MET A 1 -0.72 -22.12 25.62
N ASN A 2 -0.08 -21.03 26.08
CA ASN A 2 -0.72 -20.02 26.96
C ASN A 2 -1.84 -19.27 26.20
N LYS A 3 -3.05 -19.16 26.79
CA LYS A 3 -4.22 -18.47 26.20
C LYS A 3 -3.89 -17.05 25.74
N GLU A 4 -2.98 -16.37 26.44
CA GLU A 4 -2.54 -15.01 26.13
C GLU A 4 -1.74 -14.93 24.82
N LYS A 5 -0.81 -15.87 24.58
CA LYS A 5 -0.07 -15.95 23.31
C LYS A 5 -0.99 -16.22 22.12
N TYR A 6 -2.03 -17.04 22.32
CA TYR A 6 -3.00 -17.32 21.27
C TYR A 6 -3.83 -16.09 20.91
N ARG A 7 -4.23 -15.29 21.91
CA ARG A 7 -4.91 -14.01 21.68
C ARG A 7 -4.03 -13.04 20.88
N GLN A 8 -2.76 -12.89 21.27
CA GLN A 8 -1.81 -12.02 20.56
C GLN A 8 -1.63 -12.43 19.09
N LEU A 9 -1.57 -13.74 18.81
CA LEU A 9 -1.50 -14.28 17.46
C LEU A 9 -2.73 -13.95 16.61
N ILE A 10 -3.93 -14.06 17.21
CA ILE A 10 -5.18 -13.68 16.54
C ILE A 10 -5.16 -12.19 16.22
N ASP A 11 -4.80 -11.35 17.18
CA ASP A 11 -4.78 -9.89 17.01
C ASP A 11 -3.85 -9.49 15.85
N VAL A 12 -2.65 -10.07 15.80
CA VAL A 12 -1.69 -9.88 14.70
C VAL A 12 -2.26 -10.35 13.37
N HIS A 13 -2.88 -11.53 13.34
CA HIS A 13 -3.44 -12.09 12.11
C HIS A 13 -4.56 -11.21 11.53
N VAL A 14 -5.50 -10.77 12.39
CA VAL A 14 -6.59 -9.88 11.99
C VAL A 14 -6.03 -8.56 11.48
N LEU A 15 -5.03 -7.99 12.15
CA LEU A 15 -4.39 -6.76 11.71
C LEU A 15 -3.74 -6.90 10.32
N HIS A 16 -3.03 -8.01 10.08
CA HIS A 16 -2.43 -8.30 8.78
C HIS A 16 -3.48 -8.47 7.67
N GLN A 17 -4.64 -9.06 7.98
CA GLN A 17 -5.75 -9.17 7.03
C GLN A 17 -6.33 -7.79 6.67
N ILE A 18 -6.48 -6.90 7.65
CA ILE A 18 -6.91 -5.52 7.43
C ILE A 18 -5.92 -4.81 6.51
N TRP A 19 -4.62 -4.84 6.84
CA TRP A 19 -3.59 -4.19 6.03
C TRP A 19 -3.50 -4.76 4.61
N THR A 20 -3.60 -6.08 4.46
CA THR A 20 -3.62 -6.72 3.14
C THR A 20 -4.79 -6.19 2.30
N SER A 21 -5.97 -6.05 2.91
CA SER A 21 -7.16 -5.55 2.22
C SER A 21 -7.00 -4.07 1.83
N GLU A 22 -6.50 -3.23 2.74
CA GLU A 22 -6.24 -1.81 2.47
C GLU A 22 -5.20 -1.60 1.36
N LEU A 23 -4.13 -2.39 1.37
CA LEU A 23 -3.08 -2.38 0.34
C LEU A 23 -3.62 -2.84 -1.02
N GLN A 24 -4.44 -3.90 -1.05
CA GLN A 24 -5.08 -4.36 -2.29
C GLN A 24 -6.02 -3.30 -2.88
N LEU A 25 -6.80 -2.61 -2.05
CA LEU A 25 -7.63 -1.49 -2.49
C LEU A 25 -6.78 -0.34 -3.02
N ALA A 26 -5.68 0.00 -2.36
CA ALA A 26 -4.76 1.02 -2.84
C ALA A 26 -4.17 0.65 -4.20
N LEU A 27 -3.79 -0.62 -4.42
CA LEU A 27 -3.29 -1.09 -5.71
C LEU A 27 -4.33 -0.95 -6.82
N GLN A 28 -5.59 -1.34 -6.56
CA GLN A 28 -6.69 -1.16 -7.51
C GLN A 28 -6.92 0.32 -7.83
N GLU A 29 -6.83 1.19 -6.83
CA GLU A 29 -6.96 2.63 -7.00
C GLU A 29 -5.80 3.21 -7.83
N VAL A 30 -4.57 2.75 -7.63
CA VAL A 30 -3.41 3.09 -8.47
C VAL A 30 -3.64 2.68 -9.93
N ASP A 31 -4.09 1.44 -10.16
CA ASP A 31 -4.38 0.93 -11.51
C ASP A 31 -5.49 1.75 -12.20
N PHE A 32 -6.50 2.17 -11.44
CA PHE A 32 -7.56 3.04 -11.93
C PHE A 32 -7.02 4.41 -12.36
N TRP A 33 -6.24 5.07 -11.49
CA TRP A 33 -5.69 6.38 -11.80
C TRP A 33 -4.72 6.35 -12.98
N GLU A 34 -3.88 5.32 -13.10
CA GLU A 34 -2.97 5.18 -14.23
C GLU A 34 -3.74 5.00 -15.55
N LYS A 35 -4.81 4.20 -15.57
CA LYS A 35 -5.66 4.05 -16.76
C LYS A 35 -6.39 5.34 -17.11
N LEU A 36 -6.88 6.06 -16.10
CA LEU A 36 -7.57 7.33 -16.32
C LEU A 36 -6.60 8.36 -16.91
N LEU A 37 -5.40 8.46 -16.36
CA LEU A 37 -4.33 9.27 -16.93
C LEU A 37 -4.03 8.79 -18.37
N GLY A 38 -3.76 7.51 -18.61
CA GLY A 38 -3.52 6.99 -19.95
C GLY A 38 -4.58 7.44 -20.98
N THR A 39 -5.86 7.33 -20.62
CA THR A 39 -6.99 7.76 -21.46
C THR A 39 -7.01 9.27 -21.72
N LEU A 40 -6.73 10.09 -20.70
CA LEU A 40 -6.73 11.55 -20.85
C LEU A 40 -5.61 12.02 -21.77
N ASN A 41 -4.43 11.38 -21.71
CA ASN A 41 -3.31 11.73 -22.59
C ASN A 41 -3.58 11.48 -24.08
N GLU A 42 -4.45 10.54 -24.42
CA GLU A 42 -4.83 10.28 -25.82
C GLU A 42 -5.74 11.38 -26.40
N GLY A 43 -6.42 12.14 -25.54
CA GLY A 43 -7.39 13.18 -25.95
C GLY A 43 -6.96 14.63 -25.70
N LEU A 44 -5.85 14.84 -24.98
CA LEU A 44 -5.38 16.19 -24.63
C LEU A 44 -4.45 16.78 -25.69
N ASP A 45 -4.63 18.06 -26.00
CA ASP A 45 -3.69 18.81 -26.83
C ASP A 45 -2.34 18.90 -26.11
N PRO A 46 -1.22 18.44 -26.74
CA PRO A 46 0.12 18.51 -26.15
C PRO A 46 0.56 19.92 -25.73
N THR A 47 -0.13 20.96 -26.23
CA THR A 47 0.13 22.36 -25.85
C THR A 47 -0.56 22.80 -24.55
N LEU A 48 -1.55 22.03 -24.05
CA LEU A 48 -2.33 22.34 -22.85
C LEU A 48 -1.90 21.51 -21.63
N THR A 49 -1.33 20.32 -21.85
CA THR A 49 -0.88 19.45 -20.76
C THR A 49 0.56 19.77 -20.38
N ASP A 50 0.79 20.16 -19.11
CA ASP A 50 2.14 20.23 -18.58
C ASP A 50 2.73 18.81 -18.47
N GLU A 51 3.50 18.43 -19.49
CA GLU A 51 4.17 17.14 -19.62
C GLU A 51 5.00 16.79 -18.38
N LYS A 52 5.55 17.79 -17.68
CA LYS A 52 6.34 17.56 -16.47
C LYS A 52 5.46 17.14 -15.30
N SER A 53 4.35 17.86 -15.08
CA SER A 53 3.37 17.50 -14.05
C SER A 53 2.72 16.14 -14.33
N TRP A 54 2.41 15.85 -15.60
CA TRP A 54 1.92 14.54 -16.03
C TRP A 54 2.84 13.38 -15.64
N ARG A 55 4.12 13.50 -16.02
CA ARG A 55 5.15 12.50 -15.70
C ARG A 55 5.36 12.37 -14.20
N ASN A 56 5.19 13.45 -13.44
CA ASN A 56 5.27 13.42 -11.98
C ASN A 56 4.15 12.56 -11.38
N GLU A 57 2.90 12.73 -11.81
CA GLU A 57 1.77 11.92 -11.34
C GLU A 57 1.95 10.43 -11.66
N LEU A 58 2.38 10.11 -12.89
CA LEU A 58 2.69 8.72 -13.27
C LEU A 58 3.82 8.14 -12.42
N SER A 59 4.87 8.91 -12.15
CA SER A 59 5.98 8.48 -11.28
C SER A 59 5.50 8.18 -9.86
N GLN A 60 4.59 9.00 -9.31
CA GLN A 60 4.00 8.77 -8.00
C GLN A 60 3.14 7.49 -7.98
N LEU A 61 2.32 7.25 -9.00
CA LEU A 61 1.56 6.00 -9.14
C LEU A 61 2.47 4.76 -9.16
N HIS A 62 3.56 4.79 -9.92
CA HIS A 62 4.54 3.72 -9.94
C HIS A 62 5.27 3.55 -8.61
N HIS A 63 5.52 4.64 -7.88
CA HIS A 63 6.06 4.57 -6.53
C HIS A 63 5.10 3.84 -5.59
N PHE A 64 3.82 4.25 -5.54
CA PHE A 64 2.82 3.59 -4.70
C PHE A 64 2.62 2.13 -5.09
N ARG A 65 2.55 1.79 -6.38
CA ARG A 65 2.49 0.38 -6.83
C ARG A 65 3.64 -0.45 -6.24
N ARG A 66 4.89 0.03 -6.38
CA ARG A 66 6.07 -0.69 -5.86
C ARG A 66 6.01 -0.84 -4.34
N LEU A 67 5.62 0.22 -3.64
CA LEU A 67 5.52 0.23 -2.18
C LEU A 67 4.43 -0.73 -1.69
N THR A 68 3.26 -0.72 -2.34
CA THR A 68 2.16 -1.65 -2.06
C THR A 68 2.57 -3.10 -2.26
N THR A 69 3.20 -3.43 -3.39
CA THR A 69 3.69 -4.80 -3.65
C THR A 69 4.71 -5.24 -2.61
N ARG A 70 5.67 -4.37 -2.27
CA ARG A 70 6.67 -4.66 -1.22
C ARG A 70 6.00 -4.96 0.13
N LEU A 71 5.06 -4.12 0.56
CA LEU A 71 4.36 -4.29 1.84
C LEU A 71 3.51 -5.56 1.88
N LEU A 72 2.87 -5.92 0.77
CA LEU A 72 2.13 -7.18 0.65
C LEU A 72 3.06 -8.39 0.77
N ASP A 73 4.24 -8.34 0.13
CA ASP A 73 5.25 -9.40 0.24
C ASP A 73 5.81 -9.51 1.66
N GLU A 74 6.07 -8.38 2.34
CA GLU A 74 6.51 -8.34 3.74
C GLU A 74 5.46 -8.94 4.69
N ILE A 75 4.18 -8.58 4.53
CA ILE A 75 3.08 -9.18 5.31
C ILE A 75 3.03 -10.69 5.07
N ARG A 76 3.19 -11.15 3.82
CA ARG A 76 3.18 -12.58 3.48
C ARG A 76 4.35 -13.31 4.15
N LEU A 77 5.54 -12.73 4.12
CA LEU A 77 6.75 -13.30 4.73
C LEU A 77 6.60 -13.43 6.24
N ILE A 78 6.20 -12.35 6.91
CA ILE A 78 5.99 -12.35 8.37
C ILE A 78 4.89 -13.35 8.75
N ASN A 79 3.80 -13.45 7.97
CA ASN A 79 2.76 -14.46 8.21
C ASN A 79 3.29 -15.90 8.10
N ALA A 80 4.20 -16.17 7.15
CA ALA A 80 4.82 -17.48 7.01
C ALA A 80 5.72 -17.80 8.22
N GLU A 81 6.55 -16.85 8.66
CA GLU A 81 7.41 -16.99 9.84
C GLU A 81 6.62 -17.18 11.13
N VAL A 82 5.51 -16.45 11.29
CA VAL A 82 4.60 -16.63 12.43
C VAL A 82 3.99 -18.03 12.40
N ALA A 83 3.53 -18.51 11.24
CA ALA A 83 2.95 -19.84 11.10
C ALA A 83 3.97 -20.95 11.43
N ASP A 84 5.21 -20.82 10.97
CA ASP A 84 6.28 -21.77 11.29
C ASP A 84 6.66 -21.72 12.77
N GLY A 85 6.75 -20.52 13.34
CA GLY A 85 6.95 -20.34 14.78
C GLY A 85 5.85 -20.98 15.63
N VAL A 86 4.61 -21.04 15.13
CA VAL A 86 3.49 -21.70 15.83
C VAL A 86 3.70 -23.21 15.84
N ARG A 87 4.15 -23.79 14.72
CA ARG A 87 4.44 -25.22 14.59
C ARG A 87 5.58 -25.66 15.50
N THR A 88 6.60 -24.81 15.66
CA THR A 88 7.80 -25.10 16.50
C THR A 88 7.68 -24.55 17.93
N ASN A 89 6.54 -23.94 18.30
CA ASN A 89 6.28 -23.30 19.59
C ASN A 89 7.31 -22.19 19.97
N SER A 90 7.89 -21.52 18.97
CA SER A 90 8.89 -20.44 19.10
C SER A 90 8.40 -19.05 18.69
N VAL A 91 7.08 -18.84 18.61
CA VAL A 91 6.45 -17.56 18.21
C VAL A 91 6.76 -16.40 19.16
N LEU A 92 6.79 -15.17 18.59
CA LEU A 92 6.87 -13.88 19.29
C LEU A 92 8.19 -13.72 20.06
N ASN A 93 9.27 -14.22 19.49
CA ASN A 93 10.62 -13.86 19.90
C ASN A 93 10.85 -12.34 19.68
N ARG A 94 12.01 -11.84 20.12
CA ARG A 94 12.31 -10.40 20.01
C ARG A 94 12.35 -9.91 18.57
N GLU A 95 12.84 -10.74 17.65
CA GLU A 95 12.98 -10.41 16.22
C GLU A 95 11.62 -10.22 15.56
N ASN A 96 10.71 -11.21 15.65
CA ASN A 96 9.37 -11.11 15.08
C ASN A 96 8.62 -9.88 15.60
N ARG A 97 8.82 -9.50 16.88
CA ARG A 97 8.20 -8.28 17.44
C ARG A 97 8.71 -7.00 16.80
N LEU A 98 10.01 -6.94 16.50
CA LEU A 98 10.61 -5.80 15.80
C LEU A 98 10.10 -5.73 14.36
N ASP A 99 10.01 -6.86 13.67
CA ASP A 99 9.51 -6.93 12.30
C ASP A 99 8.04 -6.48 12.21
N HIS A 100 7.20 -6.93 13.16
CA HIS A 100 5.82 -6.44 13.27
C HIS A 100 5.74 -4.94 13.56
N GLN A 101 6.60 -4.41 14.43
CA GLN A 101 6.61 -3.00 14.75
C GLN A 101 7.05 -2.15 13.55
N TYR A 102 8.07 -2.62 12.83
CA TYR A 102 8.55 -2.00 11.60
C TYR A 102 7.44 -1.98 10.54
N LEU A 103 6.83 -3.15 10.24
CA LEU A 103 5.74 -3.26 9.28
C LEU A 103 4.57 -2.34 9.64
N ARG A 104 4.22 -2.24 10.93
CA ARG A 104 3.16 -1.33 11.40
C ARG A 104 3.45 0.12 11.06
N LEU A 105 4.68 0.57 11.25
CA LEU A 105 5.09 1.95 10.96
C LEU A 105 5.09 2.21 9.45
N GLU A 106 5.60 1.26 8.67
CA GLU A 106 5.64 1.36 7.21
C GLU A 106 4.23 1.41 6.60
N VAL A 107 3.32 0.53 7.03
CA VAL A 107 1.92 0.56 6.58
C VAL A 107 1.23 1.86 7.00
N ALA A 108 1.45 2.33 8.23
CA ALA A 108 0.88 3.59 8.69
C ALA A 108 1.38 4.79 7.86
N SER A 109 2.67 4.84 7.55
CA SER A 109 3.25 5.88 6.68
C SER A 109 2.65 5.80 5.29
N PHE A 110 2.62 4.60 4.68
CA PHE A 110 2.02 4.37 3.37
C PHE A 110 0.58 4.88 3.31
N LEU A 111 -0.27 4.52 4.28
CA LEU A 111 -1.68 4.92 4.28
C LEU A 111 -1.86 6.44 4.41
N ALA A 112 -1.00 7.10 5.18
CA ALA A 112 -1.01 8.55 5.32
C ALA A 112 -0.62 9.24 3.99
N ASP A 113 0.48 8.79 3.40
CA ASP A 113 1.00 9.33 2.14
C ASP A 113 0.04 9.06 0.97
N PHE A 114 -0.52 7.86 0.90
CA PHE A 114 -1.48 7.48 -0.14
C PHE A 114 -2.77 8.30 -0.04
N ARG A 115 -3.25 8.60 1.18
CA ARG A 115 -4.42 9.47 1.37
C ARG A 115 -4.16 10.90 0.87
N LYS A 116 -2.96 11.41 1.12
CA LYS A 116 -2.54 12.72 0.62
C LYS A 116 -2.48 12.72 -0.90
N PHE A 117 -1.77 11.77 -1.49
CA PHE A 117 -1.68 11.56 -2.94
C PHE A 117 -3.07 11.47 -3.59
N ARG A 118 -3.98 10.67 -3.03
CA ARG A 118 -5.35 10.53 -3.53
C ARG A 118 -6.09 11.87 -3.59
N THR A 119 -5.82 12.75 -2.64
CA THR A 119 -6.39 14.10 -2.65
C THR A 119 -5.76 14.93 -3.76
N GLU A 120 -4.43 14.90 -3.88
CA GLU A 120 -3.66 15.65 -4.87
C GLU A 120 -4.00 15.24 -6.31
N ILE A 121 -4.01 13.95 -6.63
CA ILE A 121 -4.33 13.46 -7.99
C ILE A 121 -5.75 13.80 -8.41
N ARG A 122 -6.72 13.80 -7.47
CA ARG A 122 -8.10 14.24 -7.77
C ARG A 122 -8.15 15.72 -8.13
N HIS A 123 -7.45 16.57 -7.39
CA HIS A 123 -7.38 18.00 -7.72
C HIS A 123 -6.67 18.21 -9.05
N TYR A 124 -5.58 17.49 -9.31
CA TYR A 124 -4.87 17.53 -10.58
C TYR A 124 -5.79 17.20 -11.76
N LEU A 125 -6.55 16.11 -11.66
CA LEU A 125 -7.47 15.66 -12.70
C LEU A 125 -8.64 16.63 -12.93
N VAL A 126 -9.22 17.18 -11.86
CA VAL A 126 -10.30 18.18 -11.98
C VAL A 126 -9.80 19.49 -12.59
N ALA A 127 -8.53 19.84 -12.36
CA ALA A 127 -7.90 21.03 -12.92
C ALA A 127 -7.45 20.84 -14.39
N GLN A 128 -7.39 19.60 -14.89
CA GLN A 128 -7.11 19.40 -16.32
C GLN A 128 -8.27 19.93 -17.15
N PRO A 129 -8.00 20.62 -18.28
CA PRO A 129 -9.01 21.08 -19.20
C PRO A 129 -9.67 19.85 -19.86
N THR A 130 -10.68 19.31 -19.18
CA THR A 130 -11.47 18.19 -19.64
C THR A 130 -12.91 18.70 -19.72
N PHE A 131 -13.28 19.06 -20.95
CA PHE A 131 -14.38 19.95 -21.39
C PHE A 131 -14.12 21.45 -21.22
#